data_AF-A0A7W5YFM2-F1
#
_entry.id   AF-A0A7W5YFM2-F1
#
_cell.length_a   1.000
_cell.length_b   1.000
_cell.length_c   1.000
_cell.angle_alpha   90.00
_cell.angle_beta   90.00
_cell.angle_gamma   90.00
#
_symmetry.space_group_name_H-M   'P 1'
#
loop_
_entity.id
_entity.type
_entity.pdbx_description
1 polymer ?
#
loop_
_entity_poly.entity_id
_entity_poly.type
_entity_poly.pdbx_seq_one_letter_code
_entity_poly.pdbx_strand_id
1 'polypeptide(L)'
;MSTVYIGLGSNLGNRRENLERAVTLLEQRVGTLLRLSAFWETAPVGFESEHPFLNAAAAFCTSLSPAELLPLTQQIEREMGRTQKSLKGVYHDRIIDIDLLCSDGESVHTAELQLPHPHLSERRFVLEPLAEIAPELWIDGKGYVSDLLDKLNGHNIRPLTPADTPLFEQFNALFPQLSKQVRPLTAEEIIALLQRPDTWVYVAFTPEGRLVGTITLCLAASPTGTKGWAEDLVVDTSVRGAGFGKALILRSAREAFRHGADSVNFTSRPSRTAANNLYVSLGFEQRETNVYRCKQYDSLKLH
;
A
#
# COMPACT_ATOMS: atom_id res chain seq x y z
N MET A 1 1.31 -14.09 22.44
CA MET A 1 0.51 -12.92 22.04
C MET A 1 0.75 -12.72 20.56
N SER A 2 -0.32 -12.49 19.80
CA SER A 2 -0.31 -12.27 18.36
C SER A 2 -1.03 -10.96 18.04
N THR A 3 -0.74 -10.38 16.88
CA THR A 3 -1.53 -9.26 16.34
C THR A 3 -2.68 -9.83 15.53
N VAL A 4 -3.90 -9.39 15.83
CA VAL A 4 -5.08 -9.64 14.99
C VAL A 4 -5.52 -8.35 14.31
N TYR A 5 -5.90 -8.47 13.04
CA TYR A 5 -6.44 -7.37 12.25
C TYR A 5 -7.94 -7.57 12.07
N ILE A 6 -8.71 -6.53 12.38
CA ILE A 6 -10.18 -6.55 12.41
C ILE A 6 -10.70 -5.45 11.51
N GLY A 7 -11.66 -5.78 10.64
CA GLY A 7 -12.42 -4.85 9.82
C GLY A 7 -13.71 -4.47 10.54
N LEU A 8 -14.05 -3.18 10.50
CA LEU A 8 -15.25 -2.62 11.11
C LEU A 8 -16.07 -1.91 10.04
N GLY A 9 -17.39 -2.10 10.04
CA GLY A 9 -18.30 -1.44 9.10
C GLY A 9 -19.61 -1.03 9.74
N SER A 10 -20.11 0.17 9.48
CA SER A 10 -21.41 0.64 9.99
C SER A 10 -22.13 1.52 8.97
N ASN A 11 -23.41 1.27 8.70
CA ASN A 11 -24.21 2.14 7.84
C ASN A 11 -25.57 2.58 8.41
N LEU A 12 -25.97 2.10 9.59
CA LEU A 12 -27.19 2.54 10.27
C LEU A 12 -26.91 3.40 11.50
N GLY A 13 -27.80 4.37 11.76
CA GLY A 13 -27.74 5.22 12.96
C GLY A 13 -26.51 6.12 12.99
N ASN A 14 -25.95 6.37 14.17
CA ASN A 14 -24.72 7.13 14.33
C ASN A 14 -23.50 6.25 14.05
N ARG A 15 -23.16 6.12 12.76
CA ARG A 15 -22.08 5.24 12.25
C ARG A 15 -20.74 5.45 12.95
N ARG A 16 -20.38 6.71 13.24
CA ARG A 16 -19.11 7.05 13.92
C ARG A 16 -19.11 6.55 15.36
N GLU A 17 -20.16 6.87 16.12
CA GLU A 17 -20.31 6.39 17.51
C GLU A 17 -20.37 4.86 17.56
N ASN A 18 -20.98 4.21 16.57
CA ASN A 18 -21.00 2.75 16.47
C ASN A 18 -19.58 2.18 16.32
N LEU A 19 -18.77 2.71 15.40
CA LEU A 19 -17.39 2.26 15.21
C LEU A 19 -16.54 2.51 16.46
N GLU A 20 -16.64 3.69 17.07
CA GLU A 20 -15.92 4.04 18.30
C GLU A 20 -16.30 3.10 19.46
N ARG A 21 -17.61 2.84 19.63
CA ARG A 21 -18.12 1.90 20.64
C ARG A 21 -17.65 0.47 20.37
N ALA A 22 -17.62 0.03 19.12
CA ALA A 22 -17.11 -1.29 18.76
C ALA A 22 -15.62 -1.44 19.13
N VAL A 23 -14.80 -0.43 18.84
CA VAL A 23 -13.38 -0.40 19.22
C VAL A 23 -13.24 -0.48 20.75
N THR A 24 -14.01 0.29 21.51
CA THR A 24 -13.97 0.22 22.99
C THR A 24 -14.33 -1.17 23.52
N LEU A 25 -15.36 -1.81 22.96
CA LEU A 25 -15.78 -3.16 23.38
C LEU A 25 -14.74 -4.22 22.99
N LEU A 26 -14.10 -4.08 21.84
CA LEU A 26 -12.99 -4.94 21.42
C LEU A 26 -11.79 -4.75 22.35
N GLU A 27 -11.42 -3.52 22.71
CA GLU A 27 -10.31 -3.27 23.62
C GLU A 27 -10.53 -3.92 25.00
N GLN A 28 -11.77 -3.91 25.49
CA GLN A 28 -12.14 -4.53 26.76
C GLN A 28 -12.13 -6.06 26.76
N ARG A 29 -12.36 -6.70 25.60
CA ARG A 29 -12.65 -8.16 25.54
C ARG A 29 -11.67 -8.96 24.69
N VAL A 30 -11.07 -8.33 23.69
CA VAL A 30 -10.17 -8.97 22.72
C VAL A 30 -8.72 -8.72 23.06
N GLY A 31 -8.32 -7.49 23.35
CA GLY A 31 -6.93 -7.16 23.64
C GLY A 31 -6.60 -5.69 23.49
N THR A 32 -5.33 -5.33 23.60
CA THR A 32 -4.88 -3.94 23.55
C THR A 32 -4.91 -3.41 22.11
N LEU A 33 -5.55 -2.26 21.89
CA LEU A 33 -5.52 -1.59 20.60
C LEU A 33 -4.09 -1.10 20.28
N LEU A 34 -3.55 -1.54 19.16
CA LEU A 34 -2.23 -1.10 18.68
C LEU A 34 -2.36 0.05 17.68
N ARG A 35 -3.28 -0.08 16.71
CA ARG A 35 -3.56 0.94 15.70
C ARG A 35 -5.01 0.90 15.27
N LEU A 36 -5.54 2.06 14.88
CA LEU A 36 -6.86 2.25 14.28
C LEU A 36 -6.68 3.16 13.06
N SER A 37 -7.25 2.77 11.92
CA SER A 37 -7.26 3.60 10.71
C SER A 37 -8.17 4.81 10.87
N ALA A 38 -8.12 5.74 9.92
CA ALA A 38 -9.20 6.69 9.70
C ALA A 38 -10.53 5.96 9.42
N PHE A 39 -11.65 6.68 9.54
CA PHE A 39 -12.96 6.18 9.16
C PHE A 39 -13.26 6.57 7.71
N TRP A 40 -13.41 5.56 6.87
CA TRP A 40 -13.57 5.70 5.43
C TRP A 40 -15.03 5.57 5.03
N GLU A 41 -15.60 6.62 4.46
CA GLU A 41 -16.95 6.54 3.89
C GLU A 41 -16.92 5.87 2.51
N THR A 42 -17.75 4.85 2.31
CA THR A 42 -17.85 4.12 1.05
C THR A 42 -19.29 3.84 0.68
N ALA A 43 -19.54 3.68 -0.63
CA ALA A 43 -20.79 3.11 -1.10
C ALA A 43 -20.94 1.66 -0.60
N PRO A 44 -22.18 1.16 -0.42
CA PRO A 44 -22.46 -0.26 -0.19
C PRO A 44 -21.91 -1.12 -1.33
N VAL A 45 -21.38 -2.29 -0.98
CA VAL A 45 -20.85 -3.27 -1.94
C VAL A 45 -21.58 -4.59 -1.80
N GLY A 46 -22.03 -5.15 -2.92
CA GLY A 46 -22.74 -6.43 -2.97
C GLY A 46 -24.25 -6.35 -2.77
N PHE A 47 -24.81 -5.16 -2.55
CA PHE A 47 -26.26 -4.90 -2.51
C PHE A 47 -26.56 -3.40 -2.71
N GLU A 48 -27.81 -3.07 -3.02
CA GLU A 48 -28.29 -1.70 -3.12
C GLU A 48 -28.76 -1.19 -1.75
N SER A 49 -28.30 0.01 -1.38
CA SER A 49 -28.75 0.74 -0.20
C SER A 49 -28.49 2.23 -0.37
N GLU A 50 -29.37 3.06 0.18
CA GLU A 50 -29.21 4.52 0.23
C GLU A 50 -28.27 4.97 1.35
N HIS A 51 -27.85 4.05 2.22
CA HIS A 51 -27.04 4.36 3.40
C HIS A 51 -25.55 4.01 3.18
N PRO A 52 -24.66 5.00 3.03
CA PRO A 52 -23.24 4.75 2.89
C PRO A 52 -22.65 4.14 4.17
N PHE A 53 -21.64 3.28 4.01
CA PHE A 53 -20.89 2.70 5.12
C PHE A 53 -19.79 3.65 5.59
N LEU A 54 -19.54 3.72 6.89
CA LEU A 54 -18.21 4.03 7.43
C LEU A 54 -17.49 2.71 7.68
N ASN A 55 -16.26 2.58 7.19
CA ASN A 55 -15.40 1.43 7.39
C ASN A 55 -14.08 1.82 8.06
N ALA A 56 -13.52 0.91 8.83
CA ALA A 56 -12.21 1.07 9.47
C ALA A 56 -11.50 -0.29 9.58
N ALA A 57 -10.18 -0.25 9.78
CA ALA A 57 -9.40 -1.40 10.21
C ALA A 57 -8.72 -1.09 11.54
N ALA A 58 -8.61 -2.11 12.39
CA ALA A 58 -7.96 -2.01 13.68
C ALA A 58 -7.02 -3.19 13.89
N ALA A 59 -5.87 -2.94 14.50
CA ALA A 59 -4.91 -3.95 14.91
C ALA A 59 -4.92 -4.06 16.44
N PHE A 60 -5.06 -5.28 16.96
CA PHE A 60 -5.07 -5.56 18.39
C PHE A 60 -4.00 -6.58 18.75
N CYS A 61 -3.31 -6.36 19.87
CA CYS A 61 -2.47 -7.38 20.50
C CYS A 61 -3.34 -8.24 21.43
N THR A 62 -3.36 -9.56 21.21
CA THR A 62 -4.19 -10.47 21.99
C THR A 62 -3.45 -11.77 22.33
N SER A 63 -3.89 -12.43 23.40
CA SER A 63 -3.50 -13.80 23.74
C SER A 63 -4.53 -14.84 23.32
N LEU A 64 -5.66 -14.40 22.77
CA LEU A 64 -6.75 -15.26 22.33
C LEU A 64 -6.45 -15.83 20.94
N SER A 65 -6.81 -17.09 20.73
CA SER A 65 -6.80 -17.72 19.41
C SER A 65 -7.94 -17.19 18.52
N PRO A 66 -7.83 -17.27 17.18
CA PRO A 66 -8.92 -16.90 16.27
C PRO A 66 -10.26 -17.60 16.57
N ALA A 67 -10.21 -18.84 17.06
CA ALA A 67 -11.40 -19.60 17.46
C ALA A 67 -12.10 -18.99 18.69
N GLU A 68 -11.35 -18.40 19.61
CA GLU A 68 -11.88 -17.66 20.77
C GLU A 68 -12.34 -16.25 20.41
N LEU A 69 -11.69 -15.62 19.42
CA LEU A 69 -12.03 -14.27 18.95
C LEU A 69 -13.39 -14.22 18.24
N LEU A 70 -13.69 -15.21 17.39
CA LEU A 70 -14.92 -15.23 16.60
C LEU A 70 -16.22 -15.12 17.44
N PRO A 71 -16.43 -15.89 18.53
CA PRO A 71 -17.63 -15.73 19.34
C PRO A 71 -17.70 -14.38 20.07
N LEU A 72 -16.56 -13.80 20.44
CA LEU A 72 -16.50 -12.49 21.09
C LEU A 72 -16.91 -11.37 20.13
N THR A 73 -16.39 -11.36 18.90
CA THR A 73 -16.79 -10.35 17.89
C THR A 73 -18.28 -10.45 17.60
N GLN A 74 -18.82 -11.66 17.41
CA GLN A 74 -20.26 -11.88 17.20
C GLN A 74 -21.12 -11.48 18.41
N GLN A 75 -20.60 -11.65 19.63
CA GLN A 75 -21.29 -11.19 20.84
C GLN A 75 -21.38 -9.66 20.87
N ILE A 76 -20.29 -8.96 20.56
CA ILE A 76 -20.27 -7.49 20.49
C ILE A 76 -21.29 -6.98 19.46
N GLU A 77 -21.34 -7.59 18.28
CA GLU A 77 -22.33 -7.22 17.25
C GLU A 77 -23.77 -7.36 17.74
N ARG A 78 -24.09 -8.46 18.43
CA ARG A 78 -25.43 -8.72 18.99
C ARG A 78 -25.79 -7.70 20.08
N GLU A 79 -24.86 -7.40 20.98
CA GLU A 79 -25.06 -6.40 22.04
C GLU A 79 -25.25 -4.98 21.50
N MET A 80 -24.66 -4.68 20.34
CA MET A 80 -24.84 -3.41 19.64
C MET A 80 -26.12 -3.35 18.80
N GLY A 81 -26.86 -4.45 18.67
CA GLY A 81 -28.17 -4.48 18.01
C GLY A 81 -28.20 -5.19 16.65
N ARG A 82 -27.13 -5.86 16.23
CA ARG A 82 -27.17 -6.74 15.04
C ARG A 82 -27.75 -8.10 15.43
N THR A 83 -29.05 -8.25 15.28
CA THR A 83 -29.78 -9.46 15.68
C THR A 83 -29.97 -10.50 14.56
N GLN A 84 -29.74 -10.12 13.29
CA GLN A 84 -29.83 -11.02 12.14
C GLN A 84 -28.50 -11.03 11.35
N LYS A 85 -27.99 -12.23 11.03
CA LYS A 85 -26.90 -12.39 10.04
C LYS A 85 -27.48 -12.38 8.64
N SER A 86 -26.65 -11.97 7.68
CA SER A 86 -26.95 -12.02 6.25
C SER A 86 -27.24 -13.48 5.86
N LEU A 87 -28.50 -13.83 5.66
CA LEU A 87 -28.90 -15.17 5.24
C LEU A 87 -28.69 -15.31 3.72
N LYS A 88 -28.05 -16.40 3.29
CA LYS A 88 -27.92 -16.79 1.86
C LYS A 88 -27.20 -15.78 0.95
N GLY A 89 -26.24 -15.01 1.47
CA GLY A 89 -25.47 -14.05 0.68
C GLY A 89 -26.20 -12.74 0.37
N VAL A 90 -27.36 -12.50 0.99
CA VAL A 90 -28.06 -11.22 0.90
C VAL A 90 -27.48 -10.26 1.94
N TYR A 91 -26.73 -9.27 1.47
CA TYR A 91 -26.23 -8.19 2.31
C TYR A 91 -27.38 -7.21 2.64
N HIS A 92 -27.34 -6.67 3.86
CA HIS A 92 -28.34 -5.75 4.41
C HIS A 92 -27.65 -4.61 5.16
N ASP A 93 -28.37 -3.54 5.48
CA ASP A 93 -27.85 -2.47 6.33
C ASP A 93 -27.72 -2.91 7.78
N ARG A 94 -26.66 -2.48 8.47
CA ARG A 94 -26.33 -2.93 9.81
C ARG A 94 -25.73 -1.83 10.68
N ILE A 95 -26.01 -1.92 11.98
CA ILE A 95 -25.44 -1.03 13.00
C ILE A 95 -23.93 -1.23 13.11
N ILE A 96 -23.44 -2.47 13.05
CA ILE A 96 -22.01 -2.77 13.07
C ILE A 96 -21.74 -4.12 12.38
N ASP A 97 -20.63 -4.21 11.65
CA ASP A 97 -20.00 -5.41 11.09
C ASP A 97 -18.62 -5.51 11.72
N ILE A 98 -18.25 -6.67 12.27
CA ILE A 98 -16.92 -6.94 12.83
C ILE A 98 -16.37 -8.20 12.17
N ASP A 99 -15.47 -8.01 11.21
CA ASP A 99 -14.84 -9.09 10.45
C ASP A 99 -13.41 -9.33 10.94
N LEU A 100 -13.10 -10.59 11.30
CA LEU A 100 -11.72 -11.01 11.51
C LEU A 100 -11.02 -11.11 10.15
N LEU A 101 -10.00 -10.27 9.92
CA LEU A 101 -9.34 -10.15 8.61
C LEU A 101 -8.17 -11.12 8.48
N CYS A 102 -7.26 -11.12 9.44
CA CYS A 102 -6.10 -12.01 9.51
C CYS A 102 -5.47 -11.92 10.91
N SER A 103 -4.62 -12.88 11.24
CA SER A 103 -3.82 -12.90 12.46
C SER A 103 -2.38 -13.23 12.10
N ASP A 104 -1.43 -12.58 12.78
CA ASP A 104 -0.01 -12.84 12.57
C ASP A 104 0.29 -14.31 12.85
N GLY A 105 0.83 -15.02 11.84
CA GLY A 105 1.32 -16.40 11.96
C GLY A 105 0.24 -17.47 12.09
N GLU A 106 -1.05 -17.14 11.92
CA GLU A 106 -2.14 -18.11 12.07
C GLU A 106 -3.11 -18.07 10.90
N SER A 107 -3.28 -19.24 10.27
CA SER A 107 -4.33 -19.50 9.28
C SER A 107 -5.34 -20.50 9.86
N VAL A 108 -6.63 -20.25 9.62
CA VAL A 108 -7.73 -21.08 10.10
C VAL A 108 -8.67 -21.41 8.96
N HIS A 109 -8.97 -22.69 8.79
CA HIS A 109 -9.85 -23.18 7.73
C HIS A 109 -10.87 -24.16 8.31
N THR A 110 -11.90 -23.63 8.97
CA THR A 110 -13.05 -24.41 9.45
C THR A 110 -14.33 -24.01 8.74
N ALA A 111 -15.44 -24.70 9.02
CA ALA A 111 -16.75 -24.32 8.49
C ALA A 111 -17.23 -22.97 9.03
N GLU A 112 -16.79 -22.61 10.24
CA GLU A 112 -17.19 -21.41 10.98
C GLU A 112 -16.26 -20.22 10.76
N LEU A 113 -14.97 -20.47 10.51
CA LEU A 113 -13.95 -19.43 10.35
C LEU A 113 -12.99 -19.71 9.21
N GLN A 114 -12.78 -18.70 8.36
CA GLN A 114 -11.75 -18.67 7.32
C GLN A 114 -10.84 -17.48 7.59
N LEU A 115 -9.56 -17.76 7.89
CA LEU A 115 -8.53 -16.77 8.19
C LEU A 115 -7.25 -17.12 7.40
N PRO A 116 -6.67 -16.19 6.63
CA PRO A 116 -7.16 -14.85 6.31
C PRO A 116 -8.55 -14.83 5.67
N HIS A 117 -9.30 -13.74 5.85
CA HIS A 117 -10.64 -13.61 5.32
C HIS A 117 -10.65 -13.79 3.78
N PRO A 118 -11.53 -14.66 3.24
CA PRO A 118 -11.44 -15.10 1.85
C PRO A 118 -11.59 -13.96 0.84
N HIS A 119 -12.44 -12.97 1.14
CA HIS A 119 -12.69 -11.83 0.25
C HIS A 119 -11.88 -10.56 0.59
N LEU A 120 -10.93 -10.63 1.53
CA LEU A 120 -10.16 -9.46 1.96
C LEU A 120 -9.46 -8.76 0.78
N SER A 121 -8.85 -9.54 -0.10
CA SER A 121 -8.09 -9.06 -1.26
C SER A 121 -8.94 -8.45 -2.39
N GLU A 122 -10.26 -8.61 -2.31
CA GLU A 122 -11.19 -8.21 -3.37
C GLU A 122 -11.91 -6.90 -3.03
N ARG A 123 -11.75 -6.42 -1.79
CA ARG A 123 -12.57 -5.35 -1.22
C ARG A 123 -11.71 -4.14 -0.90
N ARG A 124 -11.87 -3.09 -1.70
CA ARG A 124 -11.16 -1.82 -1.48
C ARG A 124 -11.48 -1.19 -0.12
N PHE A 125 -12.74 -1.26 0.33
CA PHE A 125 -13.16 -0.75 1.64
C PHE A 125 -12.54 -1.51 2.84
N VAL A 126 -11.95 -2.69 2.60
CA VAL A 126 -11.16 -3.43 3.60
C VAL A 126 -9.68 -3.06 3.48
N LEU A 127 -9.15 -3.04 2.25
CA LEU A 127 -7.73 -2.82 2.00
C LEU A 127 -7.27 -1.38 2.19
N GLU A 128 -8.09 -0.36 1.89
CA GLU A 128 -7.73 1.05 2.12
C GLU A 128 -7.47 1.33 3.62
N PRO A 129 -8.40 1.01 4.55
CA PRO A 129 -8.11 1.15 5.98
C PRO A 129 -6.96 0.26 6.47
N LEU A 130 -6.86 -0.98 5.98
CA LEU A 130 -5.82 -1.91 6.42
C LEU A 130 -4.43 -1.46 5.97
N ALA A 131 -4.30 -0.91 4.76
CA ALA A 131 -3.04 -0.38 4.24
C ALA A 131 -2.57 0.87 5.00
N GLU A 132 -3.47 1.62 5.64
CA GLU A 132 -3.13 2.76 6.48
C GLU A 132 -2.35 2.32 7.75
N ILE A 133 -2.74 1.19 8.33
CA ILE A 133 -2.17 0.72 9.60
C ILE A 133 -1.11 -0.39 9.44
N ALA A 134 -1.16 -1.14 8.34
CA ALA A 134 -0.33 -2.32 8.12
C ALA A 134 -0.08 -2.60 6.62
N PRO A 135 0.57 -1.68 5.88
CA PRO A 135 0.82 -1.85 4.44
C PRO A 135 1.78 -3.00 4.10
N GLU A 136 2.66 -3.35 5.04
CA GLU A 136 3.65 -4.45 4.95
C GLU A 136 3.14 -5.79 5.44
N LEU A 137 1.88 -5.86 5.87
CA LEU A 137 1.30 -7.11 6.30
C LEU A 137 1.23 -8.09 5.14
N TRP A 138 1.84 -9.27 5.33
CA TRP A 138 1.74 -10.36 4.38
C TRP A 138 0.46 -11.15 4.63
N ILE A 139 -0.35 -11.31 3.58
CA ILE A 139 -1.54 -12.15 3.60
C ILE A 139 -1.20 -13.46 2.90
N ASP A 140 -1.24 -14.56 3.66
CA ASP A 140 -0.89 -15.89 3.17
C ASP A 140 -1.62 -16.26 1.88
N GLY A 141 -0.85 -16.67 0.87
CA GLY A 141 -1.35 -17.03 -0.46
C GLY A 141 -1.79 -15.84 -1.34
N LYS A 142 -1.72 -14.60 -0.86
CA LYS A 142 -2.24 -13.41 -1.58
C LYS A 142 -1.18 -12.34 -1.83
N GLY A 143 -0.29 -12.09 -0.87
CA GLY A 143 0.76 -11.08 -0.96
C GLY A 143 0.61 -9.96 0.07
N TYR A 144 1.38 -8.88 -0.11
CA TYR A 144 1.33 -7.72 0.80
C TYR A 144 0.06 -6.90 0.63
N VAL A 145 -0.48 -6.37 1.72
CA VAL A 145 -1.68 -5.52 1.73
C VAL A 145 -1.56 -4.36 0.74
N SER A 146 -0.41 -3.68 0.70
CA SER A 146 -0.16 -2.59 -0.26
C SER A 146 -0.22 -3.05 -1.72
N ASP A 147 0.31 -4.22 -2.07
CA ASP A 147 0.24 -4.78 -3.43
C ASP A 147 -1.18 -5.16 -3.83
N LEU A 148 -1.96 -5.71 -2.88
CA LEU A 148 -3.36 -6.03 -3.10
C LEU A 148 -4.17 -4.77 -3.39
N LEU A 149 -3.90 -3.67 -2.65
CA LEU A 149 -4.56 -2.39 -2.85
C LEU A 149 -4.18 -1.76 -4.21
N ASP A 150 -2.89 -1.74 -4.55
CA ASP A 150 -2.43 -1.24 -5.86
C ASP A 150 -3.13 -1.99 -7.00
N LYS A 151 -3.22 -3.32 -6.91
CA LYS A 151 -3.93 -4.14 -7.90
C LYS A 151 -5.41 -3.77 -8.01
N LEU A 152 -6.11 -3.56 -6.89
CA LEU A 152 -7.51 -3.10 -6.91
C LEU A 152 -7.68 -1.69 -7.45
N ASN A 153 -6.65 -0.86 -7.39
CA ASN A 153 -6.62 0.47 -7.98
C ASN A 153 -6.24 0.44 -9.48
N GLY A 154 -6.03 -0.76 -10.04
CA GLY A 154 -5.62 -0.94 -11.43
C GLY A 154 -4.15 -0.60 -11.67
N HIS A 155 -3.34 -0.56 -10.61
CA HIS A 155 -1.91 -0.31 -10.66
C HIS A 155 -1.19 -1.64 -10.49
N ASN A 156 -0.69 -2.21 -11.59
CA ASN A 156 0.16 -3.39 -11.51
C ASN A 156 1.63 -2.96 -11.50
N ILE A 157 2.27 -3.02 -10.34
CA ILE A 157 3.67 -2.60 -10.16
C ILE A 157 4.52 -3.81 -9.82
N ARG A 158 5.61 -3.99 -10.56
CA ARG A 158 6.58 -5.06 -10.32
C ARG A 158 7.99 -4.64 -10.74
N PRO A 159 9.04 -5.32 -10.25
CA PRO A 159 10.37 -5.14 -10.79
C PRO A 159 10.40 -5.47 -12.30
N LEU A 160 11.15 -4.66 -13.05
CA LEU A 160 11.59 -4.97 -14.40
C LEU A 160 12.75 -5.96 -14.31
N THR A 161 12.73 -6.98 -15.15
CA THR A 161 13.71 -8.06 -15.13
C THR A 161 14.31 -8.28 -16.52
N PRO A 162 15.45 -8.97 -16.67
CA PRO A 162 15.98 -9.33 -17.99
C PRO A 162 15.01 -10.11 -18.88
N ALA A 163 14.07 -10.86 -18.28
CA ALA A 163 13.01 -11.57 -19.01
C ALA A 163 12.02 -10.63 -19.72
N ASP A 164 11.99 -9.35 -19.32
CA ASP A 164 11.13 -8.30 -19.89
C ASP A 164 11.77 -7.60 -21.10
N THR A 165 12.74 -8.23 -21.78
CA THR A 165 13.38 -7.69 -22.98
C THR A 165 12.37 -7.13 -24.02
N PRO A 166 11.21 -7.78 -24.30
CA PRO A 166 10.20 -7.21 -25.21
C PRO A 166 9.59 -5.87 -24.77
N LEU A 167 9.72 -5.49 -23.50
CA LEU A 167 9.20 -4.24 -22.95
C LEU A 167 10.22 -3.10 -22.96
N PHE A 168 11.48 -3.34 -23.30
CA PHE A 168 12.55 -2.34 -23.22
C PHE A 168 12.31 -1.14 -24.15
N GLU A 169 11.66 -1.34 -25.29
CA GLU A 169 11.25 -0.23 -26.16
C GLU A 169 10.21 0.67 -25.48
N GLN A 170 9.19 0.08 -24.84
CA GLN A 170 8.17 0.84 -24.09
C GLN A 170 8.78 1.56 -22.88
N PHE A 171 9.71 0.91 -22.17
CA PHE A 171 10.47 1.50 -21.08
C PHE A 171 11.28 2.72 -21.56
N ASN A 172 12.04 2.58 -22.66
CA ASN A 172 12.80 3.69 -23.25
C ASN A 172 11.90 4.85 -23.69
N ALA A 173 10.69 4.58 -24.17
CA ALA A 173 9.73 5.59 -24.60
C ALA A 173 9.24 6.52 -23.49
N LEU A 174 9.41 6.16 -22.21
CA LEU A 174 9.08 7.02 -21.07
C LEU A 174 10.09 8.15 -20.87
N PHE A 175 11.39 7.90 -21.07
CA PHE A 175 12.45 8.83 -20.68
C PHE A 175 12.46 10.20 -21.38
N PRO A 176 12.02 10.35 -22.64
CA PRO A 176 11.82 11.68 -23.24
C PRO A 176 10.87 12.57 -22.44
N GLN A 177 9.93 11.98 -21.69
CA GLN A 177 9.00 12.70 -20.80
C GLN A 177 9.66 13.11 -19.46
N LEU A 178 10.77 12.48 -19.09
CA LEU A 178 11.58 12.85 -17.92
C LEU A 178 12.51 14.02 -18.23
N SER A 179 13.27 13.90 -19.32
CA SER A 179 14.28 14.87 -19.72
C SER A 179 14.62 14.72 -21.20
N LYS A 180 14.68 15.85 -21.91
CA LYS A 180 15.02 15.92 -23.35
C LYS A 180 16.46 15.48 -23.67
N GLN A 181 17.30 15.26 -22.66
CA GLN A 181 18.71 14.90 -22.81
C GLN A 181 18.97 13.39 -22.63
N VAL A 182 17.95 12.59 -22.35
CA VAL A 182 18.13 11.15 -22.14
C VAL A 182 18.15 10.47 -23.50
N ARG A 183 19.26 9.79 -23.80
CA ARG A 183 19.32 8.84 -24.92
C ARG A 183 18.64 7.53 -24.51
N PRO A 184 18.00 6.82 -25.44
CA PRO A 184 17.57 5.46 -25.20
C PRO A 184 18.76 4.57 -24.80
N LEU A 185 18.52 3.67 -23.86
CA LEU A 185 19.48 2.63 -23.47
C LEU A 185 19.36 1.43 -24.41
N THR A 186 20.48 0.76 -24.71
CA THR A 186 20.43 -0.53 -25.41
C THR A 186 19.89 -1.62 -24.49
N ALA A 187 19.48 -2.76 -25.06
CA ALA A 187 19.02 -3.89 -24.26
C ALA A 187 20.10 -4.38 -23.28
N GLU A 188 21.36 -4.41 -23.72
CA GLU A 188 22.51 -4.79 -22.91
C GLU A 188 22.73 -3.82 -21.75
N GLU A 189 22.58 -2.51 -21.99
CA GLU A 189 22.70 -1.48 -20.95
C GLU A 189 21.59 -1.60 -19.89
N ILE A 190 20.36 -1.89 -20.33
CA ILE A 190 19.24 -2.13 -19.41
C ILE A 190 19.51 -3.40 -18.60
N ILE A 191 19.88 -4.52 -19.23
CA ILE A 191 20.18 -5.77 -18.52
C ILE A 191 21.31 -5.55 -17.51
N ALA A 192 22.38 -4.84 -17.89
CA ALA A 192 23.48 -4.52 -16.99
C ALA A 192 23.01 -3.68 -15.79
N LEU A 193 22.10 -2.72 -15.99
CA LEU A 193 21.48 -1.95 -14.91
C LEU A 193 20.68 -2.86 -13.96
N LEU A 194 19.85 -3.75 -14.51
CA LEU A 194 18.98 -4.67 -13.74
C LEU A 194 19.76 -5.74 -12.96
N GLN A 195 21.02 -5.97 -13.31
CA GLN A 195 21.90 -6.93 -12.62
C GLN A 195 22.72 -6.31 -11.49
N ARG A 196 22.61 -5.00 -11.24
CA ARG A 196 23.34 -4.35 -10.14
C ARG A 196 22.70 -4.74 -8.80
N PRO A 197 23.49 -5.19 -7.82
CA PRO A 197 22.96 -5.78 -6.57
C PRO A 197 22.17 -4.81 -5.69
N ASP A 198 22.43 -3.51 -5.81
CA ASP A 198 21.78 -2.44 -5.04
C ASP A 198 20.93 -1.51 -5.92
N THR A 199 20.45 -2.00 -7.07
CA THR A 199 19.61 -1.22 -7.98
C THR A 199 18.42 -2.05 -8.45
N TRP A 200 17.23 -1.48 -8.31
CA TRP A 200 15.98 -2.08 -8.75
C TRP A 200 15.21 -1.10 -9.59
N VAL A 201 14.70 -1.54 -10.73
CA VAL A 201 13.79 -0.74 -11.57
C VAL A 201 12.40 -1.31 -11.39
N TYR A 202 11.45 -0.49 -10.93
CA TYR A 202 10.05 -0.88 -10.83
C TYR A 202 9.26 -0.22 -11.95
N VAL A 203 8.43 -1.02 -12.62
CA VAL A 203 7.58 -0.57 -13.73
C VAL A 203 6.11 -0.76 -13.37
N ALA A 204 5.28 0.18 -13.84
CA ALA A 204 3.85 0.18 -13.64
C ALA A 204 3.11 -0.14 -14.95
N PHE A 205 2.07 -0.96 -14.86
CA PHE A 205 1.21 -1.33 -15.96
C PHE A 205 -0.26 -0.96 -15.70
N THR A 206 -0.98 -0.61 -16.77
CA THR A 206 -2.44 -0.53 -16.74
C THR A 206 -3.06 -1.93 -16.63
N PRO A 207 -4.37 -2.05 -16.31
CA PRO A 207 -5.05 -3.34 -16.30
C PRO A 207 -4.96 -4.11 -17.62
N GLU A 208 -4.83 -3.40 -18.75
CA GLU A 208 -4.67 -3.96 -20.10
C GLU A 208 -3.22 -4.41 -20.41
N GLY A 209 -2.29 -4.25 -19.47
CA GLY A 209 -0.89 -4.69 -19.60
C GLY A 209 0.04 -3.69 -20.31
N ARG A 210 -0.38 -2.43 -20.50
CA ARG A 210 0.49 -1.40 -21.09
C ARG A 210 1.43 -0.83 -20.04
N LEU A 211 2.74 -0.77 -20.33
CA LEU A 211 3.73 -0.13 -19.47
C LEU A 211 3.53 1.40 -19.52
N VAL A 212 3.33 2.01 -18.35
CA VAL A 212 2.96 3.44 -18.23
C VAL A 212 3.77 4.22 -17.21
N GLY A 213 4.68 3.58 -16.49
CA GLY A 213 5.55 4.30 -15.57
C GLY A 213 6.73 3.48 -15.12
N THR A 214 7.72 4.19 -14.59
CA THR A 214 8.93 3.59 -14.04
C THR A 214 9.47 4.43 -12.89
N ILE A 215 10.18 3.78 -11.97
CA ILE A 215 11.04 4.40 -10.98
C ILE A 215 12.25 3.49 -10.70
N THR A 216 13.42 4.08 -10.50
CA THR A 216 14.65 3.36 -10.16
C THR A 216 14.97 3.57 -8.69
N LEU A 217 15.12 2.50 -7.93
CA LEU A 217 15.58 2.51 -6.54
C LEU A 217 17.04 2.07 -6.49
N CYS A 218 17.89 2.89 -5.87
CA CYS A 218 19.29 2.57 -5.60
C CYS A 218 19.55 2.60 -4.09
N LEU A 219 20.22 1.59 -3.53
CA LEU A 219 20.69 1.62 -2.14
C LEU A 219 22.18 1.97 -2.08
N ALA A 220 22.56 2.73 -1.06
CA ALA A 220 23.93 3.10 -0.77
C ALA A 220 24.22 2.92 0.73
N ALA A 221 24.96 1.88 1.07
CA ALA A 221 25.43 1.65 2.43
C ALA A 221 26.59 2.60 2.78
N SER A 222 26.62 3.08 4.02
CA SER A 222 27.67 3.95 4.56
C SER A 222 27.87 3.70 6.06
N PRO A 223 28.96 4.22 6.67
CA PRO A 223 29.12 4.15 8.13
C PRO A 223 27.99 4.81 8.94
N THR A 224 27.17 5.66 8.30
CA THR A 224 26.03 6.35 8.92
C THR A 224 24.69 5.68 8.64
N GLY A 225 24.71 4.43 8.17
CA GLY A 225 23.53 3.70 7.73
C GLY A 225 23.38 3.65 6.22
N THR A 226 22.34 2.95 5.79
CA THR A 226 21.99 2.68 4.40
C THR A 226 20.93 3.65 3.90
N LYS A 227 21.19 4.32 2.78
CA LYS A 227 20.28 5.29 2.17
C LYS A 227 19.75 4.76 0.85
N GLY A 228 18.44 4.71 0.72
CA GLY A 228 17.75 4.55 -0.56
C GLY A 228 17.67 5.87 -1.32
N TRP A 229 17.76 5.79 -2.64
CA TRP A 229 17.59 6.88 -3.59
C TRP A 229 16.63 6.42 -4.67
N ALA A 230 15.47 7.07 -4.74
CA ALA A 230 14.47 6.82 -5.76
C ALA A 230 14.63 7.89 -6.85
N GLU A 231 15.14 7.44 -7.99
CA GLU A 231 15.51 8.25 -9.15
C GLU A 231 14.62 7.88 -10.35
N ASP A 232 14.68 8.71 -11.40
CA ASP A 232 14.06 8.44 -12.70
C ASP A 232 12.56 8.11 -12.66
N LEU A 233 11.81 8.70 -11.70
CA LEU A 233 10.36 8.57 -11.66
C LEU A 233 9.70 9.25 -12.87
N VAL A 234 9.06 8.43 -13.70
CA VAL A 234 8.28 8.86 -14.87
C VAL A 234 6.96 8.13 -14.90
N VAL A 235 5.90 8.87 -15.21
CA VAL A 235 4.59 8.32 -15.55
C VAL A 235 4.16 8.95 -16.85
N ASP A 236 3.71 8.11 -17.78
CA ASP A 236 3.23 8.51 -19.08
C ASP A 236 2.09 9.54 -18.95
N THR A 237 2.18 10.60 -19.75
CA THR A 237 1.23 11.71 -19.69
C THR A 237 -0.22 11.29 -19.97
N SER A 238 -0.45 10.20 -20.72
CA SER A 238 -1.80 9.68 -21.00
C SER A 238 -2.55 9.18 -19.76
N VAL A 239 -1.83 8.84 -18.67
CA VAL A 239 -2.42 8.34 -17.42
C VAL A 239 -2.12 9.25 -16.23
N ARG A 240 -1.76 10.51 -16.50
CA ARG A 240 -1.53 11.50 -15.45
C ARG A 240 -2.80 11.68 -14.61
N GLY A 241 -2.63 11.72 -13.29
CA GLY A 241 -3.75 11.84 -12.35
C GLY A 241 -4.43 10.52 -12.01
N ALA A 242 -4.11 9.41 -12.70
CA ALA A 242 -4.68 8.10 -12.41
C ALA A 242 -4.04 7.37 -11.21
N GLY A 243 -3.14 8.01 -10.46
CA GLY A 243 -2.54 7.46 -9.24
C GLY A 243 -1.23 6.67 -9.40
N PHE A 244 -0.80 6.32 -10.62
CA PHE A 244 0.42 5.54 -10.86
C PHE A 244 1.69 6.13 -10.23
N GLY A 245 1.84 7.46 -10.21
CA GLY A 245 3.00 8.11 -9.61
C GLY A 245 3.06 7.91 -8.09
N LYS A 246 1.91 8.01 -7.41
CA LYS A 246 1.79 7.73 -5.97
C LYS A 246 2.15 6.27 -5.70
N ALA A 247 1.60 5.34 -6.48
CA ALA A 247 1.83 3.92 -6.31
C ALA A 247 3.32 3.54 -6.51
N LEU A 248 3.98 4.09 -7.54
CA LEU A 248 5.43 3.88 -7.75
C LEU A 248 6.28 4.43 -6.60
N ILE A 249 5.95 5.61 -6.08
CA ILE A 249 6.64 6.21 -4.93
C ILE A 249 6.51 5.30 -3.70
N LEU A 250 5.28 4.92 -3.35
CA LEU A 250 5.02 4.07 -2.18
C LEU A 250 5.68 2.69 -2.33
N ARG A 251 5.61 2.08 -3.51
CA ARG A 251 6.31 0.82 -3.81
C ARG A 251 7.81 0.98 -3.58
N SER A 252 8.45 1.98 -4.18
CA SER A 252 9.90 2.17 -4.07
C SER A 252 10.35 2.46 -2.62
N ALA A 253 9.58 3.23 -1.87
CA ALA A 253 9.87 3.54 -0.48
C ALA A 253 9.81 2.27 0.39
N ARG A 254 8.73 1.51 0.26
CA ARG A 254 8.59 0.20 0.91
C ARG A 254 9.78 -0.71 0.62
N GLU A 255 10.11 -0.89 -0.65
CA GLU A 255 11.17 -1.80 -1.07
C GLU A 255 12.54 -1.34 -0.56
N ALA A 256 12.78 -0.03 -0.46
CA ALA A 256 13.99 0.49 0.16
C ALA A 256 14.13 0.00 1.61
N PHE A 257 13.09 0.12 2.44
CA PHE A 257 13.12 -0.36 3.82
C PHE A 257 13.23 -1.89 3.91
N ARG A 258 12.57 -2.63 3.01
CA ARG A 258 12.70 -4.09 2.92
C ARG A 258 14.11 -4.54 2.58
N HIS A 259 14.82 -3.77 1.75
CA HIS A 259 16.23 -3.98 1.42
C HIS A 259 17.19 -3.44 2.48
N GLY A 260 16.69 -2.98 3.64
CA GLY A 260 17.50 -2.57 4.77
C GLY A 260 17.97 -1.12 4.72
N ALA A 261 17.31 -0.26 3.96
CA ALA A 261 17.55 1.18 4.05
C ALA A 261 17.02 1.75 5.37
N ASP A 262 17.79 2.64 6.00
CA ASP A 262 17.35 3.42 7.16
C ASP A 262 16.51 4.63 6.74
N SER A 263 16.64 5.06 5.48
CA SER A 263 15.89 6.17 4.89
C SER A 263 15.84 6.04 3.38
N VAL A 264 14.86 6.66 2.73
CA VAL A 264 14.75 6.75 1.27
C VAL A 264 14.58 8.21 0.86
N ASN A 265 15.29 8.62 -0.19
CA ASN A 265 15.33 9.99 -0.68
C ASN A 265 14.73 10.04 -2.08
N PHE A 266 13.90 11.05 -2.33
CA PHE A 266 13.41 11.40 -3.66
C PHE A 266 13.96 12.76 -4.03
N THR A 267 14.50 12.90 -5.23
CA THR A 267 15.01 14.20 -5.71
C THR A 267 14.10 14.76 -6.80
N SER A 268 13.83 16.06 -6.70
CA SER A 268 13.00 16.76 -7.68
C SER A 268 13.44 18.22 -7.77
N ARG A 269 13.35 18.78 -8.98
CA ARG A 269 13.65 20.19 -9.18
C ARG A 269 12.61 21.02 -8.43
N PRO A 270 12.96 22.17 -7.81
CA PRO A 270 11.99 23.05 -7.18
C PRO A 270 10.84 23.46 -8.10
N SER A 271 11.12 23.58 -9.41
CA SER A 271 10.11 23.92 -10.43
C SER A 271 9.06 22.82 -10.69
N ARG A 272 9.26 21.57 -10.25
CA ARG A 272 8.30 20.46 -10.42
C ARG A 272 7.28 20.45 -9.27
N THR A 273 6.48 21.50 -9.16
CA THR A 273 5.52 21.71 -8.05
C THR A 273 4.61 20.51 -7.80
N ALA A 274 4.04 19.90 -8.84
CA ALA A 274 3.18 18.73 -8.70
C ALA A 274 3.88 17.52 -8.06
N ALA A 275 5.14 17.27 -8.41
CA ALA A 275 5.92 16.17 -7.81
C ALA A 275 6.28 16.49 -6.34
N ASN A 276 6.72 17.72 -6.06
CA ASN A 276 7.04 18.15 -4.70
C ASN A 276 5.82 18.07 -3.77
N ASN A 277 4.66 18.55 -4.23
CA ASN A 277 3.40 18.44 -3.47
C ASN A 277 3.01 16.99 -3.22
N LEU A 278 3.23 16.09 -4.19
CA LEU A 278 2.96 14.68 -4.03
C LEU A 278 3.84 14.07 -2.93
N TYR A 279 5.15 14.32 -2.91
CA TYR A 279 6.02 13.82 -1.84
C TYR A 279 5.57 14.31 -0.47
N VAL A 280 5.29 15.60 -0.31
CA VAL A 280 4.82 16.16 0.97
C VAL A 280 3.49 15.54 1.39
N SER A 281 2.54 15.36 0.45
CA SER A 281 1.24 14.73 0.75
C SER A 281 1.34 13.27 1.21
N LEU A 282 2.45 12.59 0.91
CA LEU A 282 2.76 11.23 1.33
C LEU A 282 3.59 11.17 2.61
N GLY A 283 3.83 12.32 3.26
CA GLY A 283 4.56 12.42 4.51
C GLY A 283 6.08 12.53 4.37
N PHE A 284 6.61 12.72 3.15
CA PHE A 284 8.04 12.98 2.99
C PHE A 284 8.39 14.40 3.43
N GLU A 285 9.46 14.52 4.19
CA GLU A 285 9.99 15.80 4.65
C GLU A 285 11.03 16.35 3.67
N GLN A 286 10.91 17.65 3.35
CA GLN A 286 11.93 18.34 2.59
C GLN A 286 13.16 18.59 3.46
N ARG A 287 14.32 18.08 3.04
CA ARG A 287 15.59 18.32 3.74
C ARG A 287 16.21 19.64 3.35
N GLU A 288 16.70 20.39 4.34
CA GLU A 288 17.58 21.53 4.12
C GLU A 288 19.00 21.03 3.81
N THR A 289 19.34 20.96 2.53
CA THR A 289 20.67 20.50 2.09
C THR A 289 21.09 21.17 0.80
N ASN A 290 22.41 21.31 0.61
CA ASN A 290 23.01 21.84 -0.61
C ASN A 290 23.52 20.69 -1.48
N VAL A 291 23.08 20.63 -2.74
CA VAL A 291 23.59 19.67 -3.72
C VAL A 291 24.59 20.37 -4.63
N TYR A 292 25.88 20.03 -4.48
CA TYR A 292 26.96 20.51 -5.34
C TYR A 292 27.25 19.49 -6.44
N ARG A 293 27.45 19.94 -7.68
CA ARG A 293 27.67 19.06 -8.83
C ARG A 293 28.87 19.53 -9.63
N CYS A 294 29.83 18.65 -9.82
CA CYS A 294 30.90 18.80 -10.79
C CYS A 294 30.58 17.96 -12.03
N LYS A 295 30.59 18.57 -13.22
CA LYS A 295 30.33 17.86 -14.47
C LYS A 295 31.59 17.23 -15.07
N GLN A 296 32.76 17.81 -14.80
CA GLN A 296 34.04 17.41 -15.35
C GLN A 296 35.14 17.63 -14.31
N TYR A 297 35.92 16.58 -14.02
CA TYR A 297 36.97 16.63 -13.00
C TYR A 297 37.95 17.79 -13.24
N ASP A 298 38.35 18.03 -14.48
CA ASP A 298 39.31 19.07 -14.87
C ASP A 298 38.83 20.51 -14.62
N SER A 299 37.54 20.70 -14.33
CA SER A 299 36.99 22.01 -13.97
C SER A 299 37.18 22.36 -12.48
N LEU A 300 37.66 21.41 -11.67
CA LEU A 300 37.90 21.63 -10.24
C LEU A 300 39.13 22.51 -10.03
N LYS A 301 38.99 23.47 -9.11
CA LYS A 301 40.10 24.34 -8.70
C LYS A 301 40.92 23.61 -7.65
N LEU A 302 42.15 23.21 -7.99
CA LEU A 302 43.08 22.48 -7.12
C LEU A 302 43.98 23.40 -6.26
N HIS A 303 43.47 24.58 -5.87
CA HIS A 303 44.23 25.56 -5.10
C HIS A 303 44.75 25.02 -3.77
#